data_AF-A0A2S9T583-F1
#
_entry.id   AF-A0A2S9T583-F1
#
_cell.length_a   1.000
_cell.length_b   1.000
_cell.length_c   1.000
_cell.angle_alpha   90.00
_cell.angle_beta   90.00
_cell.angle_gamma   90.00
#
_symmetry.space_group_name_H-M   'P 1'
#
loop_
_entity.id
_entity.type
_entity.pdbx_description
1 polymer ?
#
loop_
_entity_poly.entity_id
_entity_poly.type
_entity_poly.pdbx_seq_one_letter_code
_entity_poly.pdbx_strand_id
1 'polypeptide(L)'
;MQNKPKYNFFKNTKYALNGLITAIKTESSFKLELFCSIFIVVGIIYIETSLTNKLILLITGILVLIVELLNSSIENIVDLCTKEIHPLAKNAKDIGSTAVMFTIGLHVVCWILILLS
;
A
#
# COMPACT_ATOMS: atom_id res chain seq x y z
N MET A 1 13.38 -9.86 -28.44
CA MET A 1 11.99 -9.91 -27.95
C MET A 1 11.94 -10.92 -26.82
N GLN A 2 11.79 -10.47 -25.56
CA GLN A 2 11.75 -11.39 -24.42
C GLN A 2 10.51 -12.29 -24.51
N ASN A 3 10.72 -13.61 -24.51
CA ASN A 3 9.67 -14.62 -24.38
C ASN A 3 8.94 -14.39 -23.06
N LYS A 4 7.77 -13.72 -23.11
CA LYS A 4 6.89 -13.67 -21.95
C LYS A 4 6.42 -15.12 -21.70
N PRO A 5 6.67 -15.69 -20.50
CA PRO A 5 6.21 -17.04 -20.19
C PRO A 5 4.68 -17.12 -20.37
N LYS A 6 4.18 -18.26 -20.86
CA LYS A 6 2.72 -18.50 -20.98
C LYS A 6 2.04 -18.22 -19.64
N TYR A 7 1.00 -17.37 -19.65
CA TYR A 7 0.24 -17.01 -18.47
C TYR A 7 -0.31 -18.28 -17.80
N ASN A 8 0.03 -18.49 -16.52
CA ASN A 8 -0.51 -19.58 -15.72
C ASN A 8 -1.02 -18.99 -14.41
N PHE A 9 -2.35 -18.99 -14.26
CA PHE A 9 -3.06 -18.37 -13.14
C PHE A 9 -2.47 -18.78 -11.78
N PHE A 10 -2.33 -20.08 -11.53
CA PHE A 10 -1.80 -20.60 -10.26
C PHE A 10 -0.35 -20.19 -10.00
N LYS A 11 0.49 -20.18 -11.04
CA LYS A 11 1.89 -19.76 -10.93
C LYS A 11 2.00 -18.27 -10.60
N ASN A 12 1.15 -17.43 -11.20
CA ASN A 12 1.12 -15.99 -10.98
C ASN A 12 0.57 -15.62 -9.60
N THR A 13 -0.47 -16.31 -9.12
CA THR A 13 -0.97 -16.14 -7.74
C THR A 13 0.09 -16.48 -6.71
N LYS A 14 0.90 -17.53 -6.95
CA LYS A 14 2.03 -17.87 -6.06
C LYS A 14 3.08 -16.76 -6.01
N TYR A 15 3.39 -16.12 -7.13
CA TYR A 15 4.32 -14.98 -7.15
C TYR A 15 3.77 -13.78 -6.37
N ALA A 16 2.49 -13.46 -6.53
CA ALA A 16 1.83 -12.39 -5.77
C ALA A 16 1.84 -12.67 -4.26
N LEU A 17 1.51 -13.89 -3.85
CA LEU A 17 1.54 -14.31 -2.43
C LEU A 17 2.95 -14.22 -1.84
N ASN A 18 3.97 -14.67 -2.59
CA ASN A 18 5.35 -14.53 -2.15
C ASN A 18 5.75 -13.06 -1.98
N GLY A 19 5.33 -12.18 -2.90
CA GLY A 19 5.55 -10.74 -2.78
C GLY A 19 4.93 -10.14 -1.52
N LEU A 20 3.69 -10.51 -1.21
CA LEU A 20 3.02 -10.09 0.02
C LEU A 20 3.75 -10.59 1.27
N ILE A 21 4.15 -11.87 1.30
CA ILE A 21 4.90 -12.44 2.43
C ILE A 21 6.24 -11.71 2.61
N THR A 22 6.93 -11.37 1.52
CA THR A 22 8.17 -10.59 1.58
C THR A 22 7.90 -9.22 2.19
N ALA A 23 6.92 -8.45 1.69
CA ALA A 23 6.58 -7.14 2.21
C ALA A 23 6.25 -7.17 3.71
N ILE A 24 5.46 -8.15 4.16
CA ILE A 24 5.14 -8.34 5.59
C ILE A 24 6.39 -8.63 6.42
N LYS A 25 7.40 -9.31 5.88
CA LYS A 25 8.61 -9.65 6.64
C LYS A 25 9.61 -8.51 6.66
N THR A 26 9.86 -7.86 5.52
CA THR A 26 10.95 -6.90 5.32
C THR A 26 10.55 -5.48 5.66
N GLU A 27 9.32 -5.07 5.34
CA GLU A 27 8.90 -3.68 5.41
C GLU A 27 8.19 -3.37 6.73
N SER A 28 8.86 -2.63 7.61
CA SER A 28 8.32 -2.22 8.91
C SER A 28 7.11 -1.30 8.77
N SER A 29 7.13 -0.38 7.80
CA SER A 29 6.03 0.53 7.49
C SER A 29 4.78 -0.23 7.02
N PHE A 30 4.91 -1.13 6.04
CA PHE A 30 3.81 -1.99 5.59
C PHE A 30 3.23 -2.86 6.72
N LYS A 31 4.05 -3.41 7.62
CA LYS A 31 3.57 -4.15 8.80
C LYS A 31 2.67 -3.30 9.69
N LEU A 32 3.09 -2.06 9.96
CA LEU A 32 2.33 -1.14 10.79
C LEU A 32 1.00 -0.77 10.12
N GLU A 33 1.03 -0.41 8.84
CA GLU A 33 -0.17 -0.08 8.09
C GLU A 33 -1.14 -1.25 7.98
N LEU A 34 -0.63 -2.46 7.72
CA LEU A 34 -1.44 -3.67 7.69
C LEU A 34 -2.07 -3.94 9.06
N PHE A 35 -1.33 -3.78 10.15
CA PHE A 35 -1.87 -3.92 11.51
C PHE A 35 -2.96 -2.88 11.79
N CYS A 36 -2.71 -1.60 11.49
CA CYS A 36 -3.71 -0.53 11.62
C CYS A 36 -4.96 -0.80 10.77
N SER A 37 -4.79 -1.33 9.56
CA SER A 37 -5.89 -1.64 8.64
C SER A 37 -6.88 -2.64 9.24
N ILE A 38 -6.41 -3.58 10.08
CA ILE A 38 -7.29 -4.54 10.75
C ILE A 38 -8.27 -3.80 11.67
N PHE A 39 -7.78 -2.88 12.51
CA PHE A 39 -8.64 -2.09 13.40
C PHE A 39 -9.55 -1.14 12.64
N ILE A 40 -9.06 -0.56 11.55
CA ILE A 40 -9.86 0.30 10.67
C ILE A 40 -11.02 -0.50 10.05
N VAL A 41 -10.77 -1.70 9.53
CA VAL A 41 -11.82 -2.55 8.96
C VAL A 41 -12.86 -2.92 10.02
N VAL A 42 -12.44 -3.24 11.24
CA VAL A 42 -13.35 -3.43 12.37
C VAL A 42 -14.20 -2.17 12.58
N GLY A 43 -13.59 -0.99 12.62
CA GLY A 43 -14.30 0.29 12.71
C GLY A 43 -15.32 0.52 11.59
N ILE A 44 -14.97 0.20 10.33
CA ILE A 44 -15.86 0.32 9.15
C ILE A 44 -17.10 -0.58 9.30
N ILE A 45 -16.95 -1.76 9.90
CA ILE A 45 -18.08 -2.66 10.12
C ILE A 45 -19.05 -2.06 11.14
N TYR A 46 -18.55 -1.52 12.24
CA TYR A 46 -19.35 -1.04 13.37
C TYR A 46 -19.89 0.38 13.23
N ILE A 47 -19.30 1.25 12.39
CA ILE A 47 -19.83 2.59 12.17
C ILE A 47 -21.23 2.54 11.56
N GLU A 48 -22.16 3.32 12.14
CA GLU A 48 -23.52 3.50 11.64
C GLU A 48 -23.50 4.49 10.47
N THR A 49 -23.26 3.98 9.26
CA THR A 49 -23.25 4.79 8.04
C THR A 49 -23.71 3.97 6.84
N SER A 50 -23.95 4.63 5.71
CA SER A 50 -24.41 3.98 4.48
C SER A 50 -23.40 2.96 3.93
N LEU A 51 -23.88 1.96 3.19
CA LEU A 51 -23.00 0.98 2.53
C LEU A 51 -21.98 1.67 1.61
N THR A 52 -22.40 2.72 0.90
CA THR A 52 -21.52 3.52 0.04
C THR A 52 -20.35 4.12 0.82
N ASN A 53 -20.62 4.71 1.99
CA ASN A 53 -19.58 5.27 2.86
C ASN A 53 -18.62 4.19 3.36
N LYS A 54 -19.14 3.01 3.74
CA LYS A 54 -18.29 1.87 4.13
C LYS A 54 -17.39 1.41 2.99
N LEU A 55 -17.90 1.36 1.76
CA LEU A 55 -17.10 1.00 0.57
C LEU A 55 -16.02 2.04 0.27
N ILE A 56 -16.32 3.34 0.40
CA ILE A 56 -15.32 4.42 0.22
C ILE A 56 -14.18 4.27 1.24
N LEU A 57 -14.50 4.03 2.51
CA LEU A 57 -13.50 3.80 3.56
C LEU A 57 -12.66 2.55 3.28
N LEU A 58 -13.30 1.46 2.82
CA LEU A 58 -12.58 0.24 2.47
C LEU A 58 -11.63 0.45 1.28
N ILE A 59 -12.10 1.11 0.21
CA ILE A 59 -11.30 1.38 -0.99
C ILE A 59 -10.10 2.26 -0.65
N THR A 60 -10.31 3.34 0.11
CA THR A 60 -9.23 4.25 0.50
C THR A 60 -8.23 3.57 1.45
N GLY A 61 -8.69 2.71 2.36
CA GLY A 61 -7.80 1.93 3.23
C GLY A 61 -6.97 0.90 2.46
N ILE A 62 -7.56 0.20 1.48
CA ILE A 62 -6.83 -0.71 0.60
C ILE A 62 -5.83 0.06 -0.29
N LEU A 63 -6.20 1.27 -0.74
CA LEU A 63 -5.32 2.10 -1.55
C LEU A 63 -4.02 2.46 -0.83
N VAL A 64 -4.07 2.71 0.49
CA VAL A 64 -2.86 2.93 1.32
C VAL A 64 -1.92 1.74 1.20
N LEU A 65 -2.40 0.53 1.43
CA LEU A 65 -1.59 -0.70 1.34
C LEU A 65 -1.03 -0.94 -0.07
N ILE A 66 -1.81 -0.62 -1.12
CA ILE A 66 -1.35 -0.74 -2.50
C ILE A 66 -0.19 0.23 -2.76
N VAL A 67 -0.34 1.50 -2.37
CA VAL A 67 0.69 2.52 -2.62
C VAL A 67 1.94 2.26 -1.79
N GLU A 68 1.81 1.74 -0.57
CA GLU A 68 2.95 1.32 0.23
C GLU A 68 3.71 0.16 -0.41
N LEU A 69 3.02 -0.86 -0.95
CA LEU A 69 3.69 -1.94 -1.71
C LEU A 69 4.45 -1.41 -2.94
N LEU A 70 3.90 -0.40 -3.62
CA LEU A 70 4.57 0.26 -4.73
C LEU A 70 5.78 1.08 -4.25
N ASN A 71 5.66 1.80 -3.13
CA ASN A 71 6.76 2.53 -2.51
C ASN A 71 7.91 1.59 -2.14
N SER A 72 7.64 0.50 -1.42
CA SER A 72 8.67 -0.50 -1.07
C SER A 72 9.29 -1.15 -2.32
N SER A 73 8.53 -1.32 -3.40
CA SER A 73 9.08 -1.82 -4.67
C SER A 73 10.08 -0.83 -5.27
N ILE A 74 9.78 0.48 -5.22
CA ILE A 74 10.70 1.54 -5.67
C ILE A 74 11.94 1.58 -4.78
N GLU A 75 11.78 1.52 -3.46
CA GLU A 75 12.90 1.50 -2.50
C GLU A 75 13.85 0.33 -2.77
N ASN A 76 13.31 -0.88 -2.96
CA ASN A 76 14.08 -2.08 -3.30
C ASN A 76 14.85 -1.92 -4.63
N ILE A 77 14.26 -1.27 -5.63
CA ILE A 77 14.94 -0.99 -6.92
C ILE A 77 16.07 0.03 -6.70
N VAL A 78 15.82 1.10 -5.94
CA VAL A 78 16.83 2.13 -5.66
C VAL A 78 18.01 1.53 -4.88
N ASP A 79 17.75 0.70 -3.88
CA ASP A 79 18.77 0.04 -3.06
C ASP A 79 19.56 -1.04 -3.82
N LEU A 80 18.96 -1.62 -4.86
CA LEU A 80 19.67 -2.47 -5.81
C LEU A 80 20.63 -1.66 -6.70
N CYS A 81 20.23 -0.46 -7.12
CA CYS A 81 21.02 0.36 -8.05
C CYS A 81 22.23 1.04 -7.40
N THR A 82 22.10 1.54 -6.17
CA THR A 82 23.22 2.20 -5.47
C THR A 82 23.04 2.13 -3.95
N LYS A 83 24.17 2.03 -3.25
CA LYS A 83 24.24 2.16 -1.78
C LYS A 83 24.79 3.51 -1.33
N GLU A 84 25.25 4.33 -2.27
CA GLU A 84 25.73 5.68 -1.99
C GLU A 84 24.58 6.68 -2.01
N ILE A 85 24.69 7.74 -1.21
CA ILE A 85 23.69 8.80 -1.18
C ILE A 85 23.77 9.59 -2.49
N HIS A 86 22.84 9.29 -3.40
CA HIS A 86 22.69 10.01 -4.66
C HIS A 86 21.44 10.90 -4.64
N PRO A 87 21.50 12.18 -5.07
CA PRO A 87 20.35 13.08 -5.04
C PRO A 87 19.09 12.52 -5.73
N LEU A 88 19.25 11.87 -6.89
CA LEU A 88 18.12 11.23 -7.58
C LEU A 88 17.56 10.00 -6.85
N ALA A 89 18.42 9.21 -6.19
CA ALA A 89 17.97 8.06 -5.39
C ALA A 89 17.15 8.53 -4.20
N LYS A 90 17.60 9.61 -3.53
CA LYS A 90 16.85 10.27 -2.48
C LYS A 90 15.49 10.77 -2.98
N ASN A 91 15.47 11.50 -4.09
CA ASN A 91 14.22 12.02 -4.67
C ASN A 91 13.22 10.90 -5.00
N ALA A 92 13.69 9.77 -5.55
CA ALA A 92 12.83 8.65 -5.88
C ALA A 92 12.14 8.08 -4.63
N LYS A 93 12.89 7.90 -3.53
CA LYS A 93 12.34 7.45 -2.25
C LYS A 93 11.39 8.49 -1.64
N ASP A 94 11.80 9.75 -1.58
CA ASP A 94 11.01 10.84 -0.99
C ASP A 94 9.64 11.01 -1.71
N ILE A 95 9.63 10.91 -3.05
CA ILE A 95 8.39 10.99 -3.84
C ILE A 95 7.50 9.77 -3.59
N GLY A 96 8.08 8.57 -3.49
CA GLY A 96 7.35 7.35 -3.14
C GLY A 96 6.67 7.47 -1.78
N SER A 97 7.42 7.89 -0.75
CA SER A 97 6.87 8.11 0.59
C SER A 97 5.81 9.23 0.62
N THR A 98 5.97 10.26 -0.22
CA THR A 98 4.96 11.33 -0.37
C THR A 98 3.64 10.78 -0.91
N ALA A 99 3.68 9.84 -1.86
CA ALA A 99 2.47 9.20 -2.38
C ALA A 99 1.74 8.42 -1.28
N VAL A 100 2.47 7.68 -0.44
CA VAL A 100 1.92 6.96 0.72
C VAL A 100 1.25 7.95 1.67
N MET A 101 1.94 9.04 2.03
CA MET A 101 1.40 10.11 2.88
C MET A 101 0.08 10.68 2.33
N PHE A 102 -0.02 10.91 1.02
CA PHE A 102 -1.25 11.40 0.40
C PHE A 102 -2.40 10.39 0.49
N THR A 103 -2.13 9.09 0.33
CA THR A 103 -3.17 8.07 0.50
C THR A 103 -3.67 7.97 1.95
N ILE A 104 -2.76 8.07 2.93
CA ILE A 104 -3.13 8.11 4.35
C ILE A 104 -3.98 9.36 4.62
N GLY A 105 -3.55 10.53 4.14
CA GLY A 105 -4.29 11.77 4.29
C GLY A 105 -5.69 11.70 3.67
N LEU A 106 -5.82 11.14 2.47
CA LEU A 106 -7.11 10.90 1.82
C LEU A 106 -8.00 10.00 2.69
N HIS A 107 -7.47 8.88 3.18
CA HIS A 107 -8.23 7.94 4.00
C HIS A 107 -8.72 8.60 5.30
N VAL A 108 -7.87 9.38 5.97
CA VAL A 108 -8.23 10.15 7.17
C VAL A 108 -9.31 11.20 6.86
N VAL A 109 -9.19 11.95 5.77
CA VAL A 109 -10.20 12.93 5.36
C VAL A 109 -11.54 12.25 5.09
N CYS A 110 -11.57 11.09 4.41
CA CYS A 110 -12.81 10.33 4.21
C CYS A 110 -13.46 9.93 5.53
N TRP A 111 -12.68 9.45 6.50
CA TRP A 111 -13.18 9.15 7.85
C TRP A 111 -13.79 10.37 8.53
N ILE A 112 -13.09 11.49 8.53
CA ILE A 112 -13.55 12.72 9.17
C ILE A 112 -14.86 13.19 8.53
N LEU A 113 -14.93 13.26 7.20
CA LEU A 113 -16.12 13.74 6.49
C LEU A 113 -17.33 12.84 6.72
N ILE A 114 -17.14 11.51 6.76
CA ILE A 114 -18.22 10.55 7.00
C ILE A 114 -18.70 10.58 8.45
N LEU A 115 -17.82 10.84 9.42
CA LEU A 115 -18.20 10.97 10.83
C LEU A 115 -18.94 12.29 11.14
N LEU A 116 -18.70 13.32 10.34
CA LEU A 116 -19.34 14.63 10.47
C LEU A 116 -20.66 14.74 9.69
N SER A 117 -20.96 13.78 8.80
CA SER A 117 -22.17 13.73 7.98
C SER A 117 -23.28 12.92 8.64
#